data_AF-A0A257EYK4-F1
#
_entry.id   AF-A0A257EYK4-F1
#
_cell.length_a   1.000
_cell.length_b   1.000
_cell.length_c   1.000
_cell.angle_alpha   90.00
_cell.angle_beta   90.00
_cell.angle_gamma   90.00
#
_symmetry.space_group_name_H-M   'P 1'
#
loop_
_entity.id
_entity.type
_entity.pdbx_description
1 polymer ?
#
loop_
_entity_poly.entity_id
_entity_poly.type
_entity_poly.pdbx_seq_one_letter_code
_entity_poly.pdbx_strand_id
1 'polypeptide(L)'
;MDFKDSDTAEMTVAMEMSREFYDLTGGGKGQGICPKAEQGSKADLVVGEKQVTCRATRTVQIADMVAGKQGAGKGIEADKMALVERLDDDTLRVTMDLTGLMADRPPQDQGGAEDMLRAAFAGHALTFRIKAPAIVETTGELSDDGLTATKTIPIAAFLDQPPDFGPPFVTTLRLRESCWLWVICG
;
A
#
# COMPACT_ATOMS: atom_id res chain seq x y z
N MET A 1 -1.20 2.06 -5.44
CA MET A 1 -0.19 2.56 -6.38
C MET A 1 -0.81 2.57 -7.75
N ASP A 2 -0.80 3.71 -8.43
CA ASP A 2 -1.45 3.92 -9.73
C ASP A 2 -0.41 4.45 -10.72
N PHE A 3 0.01 3.59 -11.64
CA PHE A 3 0.96 3.90 -12.70
C PHE A 3 0.16 4.45 -13.88
N LYS A 4 0.19 5.77 -14.08
CA LYS A 4 -0.60 6.43 -15.14
C LYS A 4 0.17 6.55 -16.45
N ASP A 5 1.49 6.68 -16.37
CA ASP A 5 2.40 6.86 -17.50
C ASP A 5 3.78 6.25 -17.21
N SER A 6 4.75 6.46 -18.10
CA SER A 6 6.10 5.91 -18.01
C SER A 6 7.00 6.58 -16.96
N ASP A 7 6.58 7.74 -16.46
CA ASP A 7 7.46 8.64 -15.71
C ASP A 7 7.02 8.74 -14.24
N THR A 8 5.71 8.67 -13.98
CA THR A 8 5.12 8.95 -12.68
C THR A 8 4.16 7.88 -12.20
N ALA A 9 4.16 7.64 -10.90
CA ALA A 9 3.16 6.85 -10.22
C ALA A 9 2.52 7.67 -9.09
N GLU A 10 1.23 7.46 -8.88
CA GLU A 10 0.50 8.03 -7.76
C GLU A 10 0.40 6.99 -6.63
N MET A 11 0.96 7.32 -5.47
CA MET A 11 0.84 6.51 -4.27
C MET A 11 -0.24 7.10 -3.38
N THR A 12 -1.29 6.32 -3.14
CA THR A 12 -2.34 6.66 -2.18
C THR A 12 -2.27 5.71 -1.00
N VAL A 13 -2.29 6.28 0.20
CA VAL A 13 -2.52 5.60 1.47
C VAL A 13 -3.88 6.07 1.98
N ALA A 14 -4.76 5.12 2.28
CA ALA A 14 -6.04 5.39 2.91
C ALA A 14 -6.12 4.60 4.21
N MET A 15 -6.57 5.26 5.27
CA MET A 15 -6.76 4.67 6.58
C MET A 15 -8.15 5.03 7.08
N GLU A 16 -8.80 4.06 7.70
CA GLU A 16 -10.07 4.22 8.36
C GLU A 16 -9.98 3.57 9.74
N MET A 17 -10.52 4.24 10.74
CA MET A 17 -10.63 3.69 12.10
C MET A 17 -11.86 4.23 12.81
N SER A 18 -12.29 3.53 13.86
CA SER A 18 -13.37 3.99 14.71
C SER A 18 -12.99 5.28 15.44
N ARG A 19 -14.00 6.10 15.75
CA ARG A 19 -13.80 7.36 16.49
C ARG A 19 -13.18 7.11 17.87
N GLU A 20 -13.67 6.08 18.55
CA GLU A 20 -13.18 5.68 19.87
C GLU A 20 -11.69 5.34 19.84
N PHE A 21 -11.24 4.57 18.84
CA PHE A 21 -9.83 4.21 18.69
C PHE A 21 -8.96 5.43 18.35
N TYR A 22 -9.46 6.34 17.52
CA TYR A 22 -8.77 7.60 17.23
C TYR A 22 -8.60 8.46 18.50
N ASP A 23 -9.63 8.58 19.33
CA ASP A 23 -9.56 9.35 20.57
C ASP A 23 -8.61 8.68 21.59
N LEU A 24 -8.62 7.34 21.68
CA LEU A 24 -7.71 6.54 22.52
C LEU A 24 -6.23 6.70 22.11
N THR A 25 -5.94 6.79 20.81
CA THR A 25 -4.58 7.03 20.28
C THR A 25 -4.12 8.49 20.43
N GLY A 26 -4.87 9.29 21.18
CA GLY A 26 -4.53 10.68 21.51
C GLY A 26 -5.10 11.71 20.55
N GLY A 27 -6.06 11.35 19.70
CA GLY A 27 -6.85 12.28 18.90
C GLY A 27 -6.03 13.16 17.95
N GLY A 28 -4.86 12.66 17.51
CA GLY A 28 -3.94 13.42 16.65
C GLY A 28 -2.98 14.37 17.38
N LYS A 29 -2.84 14.31 18.71
CA LYS A 29 -1.79 15.04 19.44
C LYS A 29 -0.41 14.43 19.18
N GLY A 30 0.24 14.87 18.11
CA GLY A 30 1.61 14.48 17.74
C GLY A 30 1.80 14.43 16.21
N GLN A 31 1.89 13.23 15.67
CA GLN A 31 1.73 12.90 14.25
C GLN A 31 0.42 12.13 14.18
N GLY A 32 -0.66 12.74 13.71
CA GLY A 32 -1.94 12.02 13.61
C GLY A 32 -1.85 10.80 12.70
N ILE A 33 -2.96 10.08 12.56
CA ILE A 33 -3.10 8.95 11.64
C ILE A 33 -2.84 9.34 10.18
N CYS A 34 -2.88 10.63 9.90
CA CYS A 34 -2.64 11.19 8.58
C CYS A 34 -1.23 11.79 8.51
N PRO A 35 -0.41 11.39 7.53
CA PRO A 35 0.88 12.01 7.33
C PRO A 35 0.70 13.50 7.06
N LYS A 36 1.68 14.32 7.47
CA LYS A 36 1.67 15.74 7.12
C LYS A 36 1.82 15.88 5.62
N ALA A 37 1.02 16.76 5.01
CA ALA A 37 1.21 17.11 3.62
C ALA A 37 2.55 17.84 3.46
N GLU A 38 3.47 17.23 2.71
CA GLU A 38 4.72 17.81 2.23
C GLU A 38 4.57 18.26 0.76
N GLN A 39 5.55 19.00 0.24
CA GLN A 39 5.54 19.49 -1.14
C GLN A 39 5.38 18.33 -2.13
N GLY A 40 4.35 18.37 -2.99
CA GLY A 40 4.03 17.28 -3.93
C GLY A 40 3.14 16.15 -3.35
N SER A 41 2.65 16.30 -2.12
CA SER A 41 1.67 15.41 -1.51
C SER A 41 0.40 16.15 -1.07
N LYS A 42 -0.69 15.41 -0.96
CA LYS A 42 -1.99 15.84 -0.43
C LYS A 42 -2.35 14.91 0.71
N ALA A 43 -2.86 15.43 1.80
CA ALA A 43 -3.38 14.64 2.90
C ALA A 43 -4.70 15.26 3.35
N ASP A 44 -5.75 14.44 3.43
CA ASP A 44 -7.09 14.84 3.85
C ASP A 44 -7.49 13.98 5.05
N LEU A 45 -7.82 14.64 6.16
CA LEU A 45 -8.26 14.01 7.40
C LEU A 45 -9.69 14.44 7.68
N VAL A 46 -10.60 13.48 7.65
CA VAL A 46 -12.01 13.71 7.99
C VAL A 46 -12.29 13.01 9.30
N VAL A 47 -12.60 13.82 10.32
CA VAL A 47 -12.94 13.35 11.66
C VAL A 47 -14.47 13.36 11.79
N GLY A 48 -15.08 12.19 11.63
CA GLY A 48 -16.53 12.00 11.80
C GLY A 48 -16.92 11.65 13.23
N GLU A 49 -18.24 11.49 13.44
CA GLU A 49 -18.81 11.11 14.75
C GLU A 49 -18.53 9.65 15.11
N LYS A 50 -18.51 8.75 14.12
CA LYS A 50 -18.32 7.30 14.33
C LYS A 50 -16.98 6.77 13.81
N GLN A 51 -16.41 7.44 12.83
CA GLN A 51 -15.19 7.01 12.16
C GLN A 51 -14.31 8.20 11.82
N VAL A 52 -13.02 7.95 11.72
CA VAL A 52 -12.03 8.89 11.24
C VAL A 52 -11.36 8.28 10.01
N THR A 53 -11.35 9.03 8.92
CA THR A 53 -10.71 8.61 7.66
C THR A 53 -9.56 9.56 7.33
N CYS A 54 -8.43 8.99 6.96
CA CYS A 54 -7.34 9.73 6.34
C CYS A 54 -7.11 9.21 4.93
N ARG A 55 -6.92 10.13 3.98
CA ARG A 55 -6.43 9.81 2.65
C ARG A 55 -5.24 10.69 2.32
N ALA A 56 -4.08 10.08 2.11
CA ALA A 56 -2.88 10.75 1.67
C ALA A 56 -2.47 10.27 0.28
N THR A 57 -2.15 11.20 -0.61
CA THR A 57 -1.69 10.94 -1.97
C THR A 57 -0.38 11.67 -2.22
N ARG A 58 0.58 11.00 -2.84
CA ARG A 58 1.81 11.61 -3.34
C ARG A 58 2.11 11.12 -4.75
N THR A 59 2.66 12.01 -5.57
CA THR A 59 3.21 11.64 -6.88
C THR A 59 4.70 11.35 -6.71
N VAL A 60 5.16 10.25 -7.30
CA VAL A 60 6.56 9.81 -7.25
C VAL A 60 7.05 9.51 -8.65
N GLN A 61 8.34 9.77 -8.91
CA GLN A 61 8.96 9.39 -10.18
C GLN A 61 9.23 7.88 -10.19
N ILE A 62 8.86 7.19 -11.27
CA ILE A 62 9.12 5.75 -11.45
C ILE A 62 10.63 5.46 -11.37
N ALA A 63 11.46 6.33 -11.93
CA ALA A 63 12.92 6.22 -11.86
C ALA A 63 13.45 6.19 -10.41
N ASP A 64 12.84 6.98 -9.51
CA ASP A 64 13.22 6.97 -8.09
C ASP A 64 12.74 5.71 -7.37
N MET A 65 11.62 5.11 -7.83
CA MET A 65 11.15 3.80 -7.35
C MET A 65 12.14 2.70 -7.68
N VAL A 66 12.55 2.65 -8.96
CA VAL A 66 13.49 1.65 -9.47
C VAL A 66 14.87 1.80 -8.83
N ALA A 67 15.30 3.03 -8.56
CA ALA A 67 16.56 3.30 -7.89
C ALA A 67 16.54 3.02 -6.37
N GLY A 68 15.40 2.59 -5.81
CA GLY A 68 15.25 2.38 -4.36
C GLY A 68 15.35 3.68 -3.55
N LYS A 69 15.11 4.84 -4.18
CA LYS A 69 15.21 6.17 -3.54
C LYS A 69 13.91 6.60 -2.85
N GLN A 70 12.91 5.73 -2.77
CA GLN A 70 11.65 6.06 -2.10
C GLN A 70 11.84 6.08 -0.58
N GLY A 71 11.56 7.24 0.03
CA GLY A 71 11.18 7.31 1.44
C GLY A 71 12.31 7.54 2.44
N ALA A 72 12.99 8.69 2.37
CA ALA A 72 13.65 9.30 3.55
C ALA A 72 12.65 10.06 4.47
N GLY A 73 11.34 9.87 4.27
CA GLY A 73 10.28 10.53 5.02
C GLY A 73 9.82 9.72 6.23
N LYS A 74 9.59 10.38 7.36
CA LYS A 74 8.98 9.77 8.55
C LYS A 74 7.47 9.62 8.33
N GLY A 75 7.03 8.48 7.80
CA GLY A 75 5.62 8.14 7.58
C GLY A 75 5.44 6.63 7.45
N ILE A 76 4.20 6.16 7.28
CA ILE A 76 3.90 4.72 7.09
C ILE A 76 4.73 4.21 5.91
N GLU A 77 5.64 3.29 6.22
CA GLU A 77 6.72 2.79 5.37
C GLU A 77 6.26 1.91 4.19
N ALA A 78 5.06 2.15 3.68
CA ALA A 78 4.50 1.42 2.54
C ALA A 78 5.32 1.54 1.26
N ASP A 79 6.21 2.53 1.21
CA ASP A 79 7.18 2.71 0.15
C ASP A 79 8.51 1.96 0.35
N LYS A 80 8.84 1.56 1.58
CA LYS A 80 9.93 0.61 1.84
C LYS A 80 9.51 -0.84 1.61
N MET A 81 8.20 -1.10 1.58
CA MET A 81 7.64 -2.45 1.42
C MET A 81 7.50 -2.90 -0.03
N ALA A 82 7.67 -2.01 -1.00
CA ALA A 82 7.53 -2.31 -2.42
C ALA A 82 8.90 -2.19 -3.10
N LEU A 83 9.40 -3.30 -3.61
CA LEU A 83 10.51 -3.32 -4.56
C LEU A 83 9.94 -3.14 -5.97
N VAL A 84 10.46 -2.16 -6.70
CA VAL A 84 10.11 -1.92 -8.11
C VAL A 84 11.33 -2.19 -8.96
N GLU A 85 11.23 -3.16 -9.85
CA GLU A 85 12.28 -3.53 -10.79
C GLU A 85 11.84 -3.21 -12.21
N ARG A 86 12.75 -2.65 -13.00
CA ARG A 86 12.54 -2.44 -14.43
C ARG A 86 13.01 -3.68 -15.18
N LEU A 87 12.09 -4.35 -15.89
CA LEU A 87 12.43 -5.52 -16.71
C LEU A 87 12.84 -5.10 -18.13
N ASP A 88 12.17 -4.08 -18.68
CA ASP A 88 12.49 -3.44 -19.96
C ASP A 88 12.00 -1.96 -19.99
N ASP A 89 11.99 -1.33 -21.15
CA ASP A 89 11.63 0.09 -21.32
C ASP A 89 10.19 0.41 -20.89
N ASP A 90 9.27 -0.53 -21.00
CA ASP A 90 7.85 -0.32 -20.70
C ASP A 90 7.30 -1.30 -19.65
N THR A 91 8.07 -2.27 -19.19
CA THR A 91 7.65 -3.31 -18.26
C THR A 91 8.32 -3.16 -16.90
N LEU A 92 7.50 -3.12 -15.83
CA LEU A 92 7.95 -3.13 -14.45
C LEU A 92 7.47 -4.39 -13.74
N ARG A 93 8.25 -4.83 -12.76
CA ARG A 93 7.84 -5.79 -11.75
C ARG A 93 7.78 -5.08 -10.39
N VAL A 94 6.63 -5.17 -9.75
CA VAL A 94 6.42 -4.66 -8.39
C VAL A 94 6.28 -5.87 -7.47
N THR A 95 7.14 -5.95 -6.47
CA THR A 95 7.14 -7.01 -5.46
C THR A 95 6.90 -6.39 -4.10
N MET A 96 5.84 -6.81 -3.43
CA MET A 96 5.56 -6.45 -2.05
C MET A 96 5.79 -7.66 -1.15
N ASP A 97 6.82 -7.58 -0.32
CA ASP A 97 7.12 -8.58 0.71
C ASP A 97 6.86 -7.98 2.09
N LEU A 98 6.03 -8.67 2.87
CA LEU A 98 5.55 -8.22 4.16
C LEU A 98 6.23 -8.97 5.31
N THR A 99 7.08 -9.95 5.01
CA THR A 99 7.89 -10.64 6.02
C THR A 99 8.86 -9.67 6.70
N GLY A 100 9.41 -8.70 5.96
CA GLY A 100 10.29 -7.64 6.50
C GLY A 100 9.62 -6.69 7.49
N LEU A 101 8.28 -6.55 7.44
CA LEU A 101 7.49 -5.67 8.32
C LEU A 101 7.52 -6.12 9.79
N MET A 102 7.84 -7.40 10.03
CA MET A 102 7.89 -8.01 11.35
C MET A 102 9.31 -8.15 11.91
N ALA A 103 10.35 -7.94 11.08
CA ALA A 103 11.74 -8.11 11.50
C ALA A 103 12.16 -7.15 12.64
N ASP A 104 11.56 -5.95 12.68
CA ASP A 104 11.85 -4.92 13.68
C ASP A 104 10.81 -4.82 14.81
N ARG A 105 9.77 -5.67 14.82
CA ARG A 105 8.83 -5.66 15.94
C ARG A 105 9.45 -6.34 17.16
N PRO A 106 9.45 -5.68 18.34
CA PRO A 106 9.82 -6.36 19.56
C PRO A 106 8.86 -7.55 19.78
N PRO A 107 9.36 -8.70 20.28
CA PRO A 107 8.50 -9.83 20.61
C PRO A 107 7.41 -9.33 21.56
N GLN A 108 6.15 -9.38 21.10
CA GLN A 108 5.04 -9.06 21.98
C GLN A 108 4.91 -10.23 22.94
N ASP A 109 5.24 -9.97 24.21
CA ASP A 109 4.89 -10.87 25.30
C ASP A 109 3.38 -10.72 25.51
N GLN A 110 2.61 -11.52 24.75
CA GLN A 110 1.16 -11.45 24.72
C GLN A 110 0.60 -12.13 25.97
N GLY A 111 0.66 -11.42 27.10
CA GLY A 111 0.06 -11.82 28.37
C GLY A 111 -1.46 -11.89 28.30
N GLY A 112 -2.01 -12.96 27.71
CA GLY A 112 -3.44 -13.33 27.75
C GLY A 112 -4.42 -12.40 27.02
N ALA A 113 -3.96 -11.32 26.40
CA ALA A 113 -4.80 -10.32 25.71
C ALA A 113 -4.99 -10.58 24.20
N GLU A 114 -4.47 -11.69 23.68
CA GLU A 114 -4.51 -12.07 22.25
C GLU A 114 -5.93 -12.11 21.68
N ASP A 115 -6.85 -12.78 22.37
CA ASP A 115 -8.23 -12.92 21.90
C ASP A 115 -8.97 -11.58 21.84
N MET A 116 -8.64 -10.68 22.78
CA MET A 116 -9.22 -9.34 22.82
C MET A 116 -8.67 -8.45 21.70
N LEU A 117 -7.36 -8.55 21.41
CA LEU A 117 -6.72 -7.87 20.28
C LEU A 117 -7.22 -8.42 18.94
N ARG A 118 -7.34 -9.75 18.80
CA ARG A 118 -7.85 -10.40 17.59
C ARG A 118 -9.29 -10.01 17.33
N ALA A 119 -10.14 -9.91 18.36
CA ALA A 119 -11.50 -9.41 18.24
C ALA A 119 -11.54 -7.92 17.83
N ALA A 120 -10.65 -7.08 18.38
CA ALA A 120 -10.57 -5.67 18.02
C ALA A 120 -10.12 -5.44 16.56
N PHE A 121 -9.22 -6.29 16.05
CA PHE A 121 -8.75 -6.23 14.66
C PHE A 121 -9.59 -7.06 13.68
N ALA A 122 -10.58 -7.81 14.17
CA ALA A 122 -11.50 -8.53 13.30
C ALA A 122 -12.18 -7.56 12.33
N GLY A 123 -12.27 -7.95 11.06
CA GLY A 123 -12.83 -7.10 10.00
C GLY A 123 -11.89 -5.99 9.47
N HIS A 124 -10.72 -5.79 10.07
CA HIS A 124 -9.72 -4.86 9.55
C HIS A 124 -8.73 -5.59 8.65
N ALA A 125 -8.40 -4.97 7.51
CA ALA A 125 -7.47 -5.53 6.54
C ALA A 125 -6.61 -4.45 5.90
N LEU A 126 -5.37 -4.79 5.57
CA LEU A 126 -4.51 -4.01 4.71
C LEU A 126 -4.78 -4.43 3.27
N THR A 127 -5.16 -3.49 2.42
CA THR A 127 -5.38 -3.75 1.00
C THR A 127 -4.33 -3.03 0.17
N PHE A 128 -3.53 -3.81 -0.53
CA PHE A 128 -2.57 -3.34 -1.52
C PHE A 128 -3.24 -3.38 -2.89
N ARG A 129 -3.12 -2.27 -3.62
CA ARG A 129 -3.68 -2.14 -4.96
C ARG A 129 -2.64 -1.58 -5.91
N ILE A 130 -2.43 -2.25 -7.02
CA ILE A 130 -1.59 -1.79 -8.13
C ILE A 130 -2.48 -1.61 -9.35
N LYS A 131 -2.55 -0.39 -9.87
CA LYS A 131 -3.25 -0.07 -11.11
C LYS A 131 -2.24 0.35 -12.17
N ALA A 132 -2.42 -0.13 -13.39
CA ALA A 132 -1.56 0.19 -14.53
C ALA A 132 -2.35 0.13 -15.85
N PRO A 133 -1.82 0.64 -16.97
CA PRO A 133 -2.46 0.53 -18.28
C PRO A 133 -2.62 -0.93 -18.74
N ALA A 134 -1.72 -1.82 -18.32
CA ALA A 134 -1.91 -3.25 -18.47
C ALA A 134 -1.18 -4.02 -17.36
N ILE A 135 -1.85 -5.02 -16.79
CA ILE A 135 -1.23 -6.00 -15.90
C ILE A 135 -0.98 -7.27 -16.69
N VAL A 136 0.29 -7.67 -16.77
CA VAL A 136 0.74 -8.84 -17.54
C VAL A 136 0.58 -10.10 -16.71
N GLU A 137 0.93 -10.03 -15.43
CA GLU A 137 0.90 -11.16 -14.50
C GLU A 137 0.77 -10.64 -13.07
N THR A 138 0.04 -11.35 -12.21
CA THR A 138 -0.04 -11.03 -10.79
C THR A 138 -0.28 -12.27 -9.94
N THR A 139 0.26 -12.29 -8.72
CA THR A 139 -0.05 -13.29 -7.68
C THR A 139 -1.24 -12.87 -6.80
N GLY A 140 -1.79 -11.67 -7.01
CA GLY A 140 -3.01 -11.19 -6.35
C GLY A 140 -4.28 -11.43 -7.17
N GLU A 141 -5.36 -10.79 -6.76
CA GLU A 141 -6.63 -10.77 -7.49
C GLU A 141 -6.58 -9.72 -8.60
N LEU A 142 -6.78 -10.15 -9.85
CA LEU A 142 -6.88 -9.25 -10.99
C LEU A 142 -8.34 -8.85 -11.21
N SER A 143 -8.59 -7.56 -11.46
CA SER A 143 -9.91 -7.04 -11.82
C SER A 143 -10.35 -7.50 -13.21
N ASP A 144 -11.66 -7.50 -13.46
CA ASP A 144 -12.26 -7.92 -14.75
C ASP A 144 -11.76 -7.10 -15.95
N ASP A 145 -11.39 -5.83 -15.72
CA ASP A 145 -10.81 -4.95 -16.75
C ASP A 145 -9.33 -5.22 -17.01
N GLY A 146 -8.67 -6.07 -16.21
CA GLY A 146 -7.25 -6.38 -16.33
C GLY A 146 -6.30 -5.24 -15.94
N LEU A 147 -6.83 -4.16 -15.34
CA LEU A 147 -6.05 -2.94 -15.05
C LEU A 147 -5.61 -2.85 -13.60
N THR A 148 -6.19 -3.65 -12.70
CA THR A 148 -5.99 -3.53 -11.25
C THR A 148 -5.70 -4.89 -10.61
N ALA A 149 -4.53 -5.02 -9.97
CA ALA A 149 -4.19 -6.14 -9.11
C ALA A 149 -4.37 -5.73 -7.65
N THR A 150 -4.98 -6.61 -6.86
CA THR A 150 -5.28 -6.37 -5.45
C THR A 150 -4.79 -7.53 -4.59
N LYS A 151 -4.23 -7.21 -3.43
CA LYS A 151 -3.96 -8.17 -2.36
C LYS A 151 -4.51 -7.62 -1.06
N THR A 152 -5.36 -8.40 -0.41
CA THR A 152 -5.92 -8.05 0.90
C THR A 152 -5.39 -8.99 1.96
N ILE A 153 -4.89 -8.43 3.05
CA ILE A 153 -4.30 -9.16 4.16
C ILE A 153 -5.00 -8.76 5.45
N PRO A 154 -5.65 -9.71 6.14
CA PRO A 154 -6.28 -9.43 7.42
C PRO A 154 -5.25 -8.95 8.43
N ILE A 155 -5.57 -7.92 9.23
CA ILE A 155 -4.67 -7.47 10.30
C ILE A 155 -4.44 -8.58 11.33
N ALA A 156 -5.41 -9.47 11.52
CA ALA A 156 -5.29 -10.64 12.39
C ALA A 156 -4.11 -11.57 12.03
N ALA A 157 -3.70 -11.64 10.75
CA ALA A 157 -2.55 -12.47 10.33
C ALA A 157 -1.22 -12.00 10.95
N PHE A 158 -1.13 -10.73 11.37
CA PHE A 158 0.04 -10.20 12.07
C PHE A 158 0.13 -10.67 13.53
N LEU A 159 -0.93 -11.26 14.08
CA LEU A 159 -0.97 -11.80 15.44
C LEU A 159 -0.58 -13.28 15.49
N ASP A 160 -0.51 -13.96 14.34
CA ASP A 160 -0.14 -15.36 14.28
C ASP A 160 1.36 -15.54 14.58
N GLN A 161 1.73 -16.67 15.19
CA GLN A 161 3.11 -17.00 15.54
C GLN A 161 3.53 -18.34 14.91
N PRO A 162 4.37 -18.34 13.85
CA PRO A 162 4.83 -17.16 13.12
C PRO A 162 3.71 -16.53 12.27
N PRO A 163 3.82 -15.23 11.93
CA PRO A 163 2.88 -14.60 11.03
C PRO A 163 2.92 -15.26 9.65
N ASP A 164 1.76 -15.60 9.11
CA ASP A 164 1.62 -16.10 7.74
C ASP A 164 0.85 -15.08 6.88
N PHE A 165 1.57 -14.42 5.99
CA PHE A 165 0.99 -13.46 5.03
C PHE A 165 0.76 -14.08 3.65
N GLY A 166 1.06 -15.38 3.49
CA GLY A 166 1.13 -16.07 2.22
C GLY A 166 2.34 -15.64 1.37
N PRO A 167 2.36 -16.02 0.09
CA PRO A 167 3.45 -15.65 -0.81
C PRO A 167 3.47 -14.12 -1.06
N PRO A 168 4.64 -13.57 -1.44
CA PRO A 168 4.77 -12.17 -1.81
C PRO A 168 3.75 -11.77 -2.88
N PHE A 169 3.26 -10.52 -2.78
CA PHE A 169 2.40 -9.95 -3.80
C PHE A 169 3.27 -9.39 -4.93
N VAL A 170 3.32 -10.13 -6.04
CA VAL A 170 4.14 -9.80 -7.21
C VAL A 170 3.19 -9.44 -8.34
N THR A 171 3.43 -8.29 -8.98
CA THR A 171 2.67 -7.84 -10.15
C THR A 171 3.64 -7.35 -11.22
N THR A 172 3.57 -7.95 -12.39
CA THR A 172 4.26 -7.48 -13.59
C THR A 172 3.28 -6.63 -14.40
N LEU A 173 3.67 -5.40 -14.71
CA LEU A 173 2.83 -4.41 -15.38
C LEU A 173 3.54 -3.78 -16.57
N ARG A 174 2.77 -3.30 -17.53
CA ARG A 174 3.25 -2.53 -18.68
C ARG A 174 2.70 -1.11 -18.63
N LEU A 175 3.59 -0.14 -18.80
CA LEU A 175 3.32 1.31 -18.71
C LEU A 175 2.69 1.88 -19.98
N ARG A 176 2.63 1.09 -21.06
CA ARG A 176 1.96 1.41 -22.31
C ARG A 176 1.05 0.29 -22.75
N GLU A 177 -0.12 0.63 -23.27
CA GLU A 177 -0.93 -0.34 -24.00
C GLU A 177 -0.17 -0.79 -25.24
N SER A 178 -0.27 -2.08 -25.56
CA SER A 178 0.36 -2.63 -26.76
C SER A 178 -0.44 -2.15 -27.98
N CYS A 179 -0.13 -0.98 -28.56
CA CYS A 179 -0.66 -0.60 -29.88
C CYS A 179 -0.07 -1.57 -30.93
N TRP A 180 -0.69 -2.75 -31.10
CA TRP A 180 -0.25 -3.77 -32.05
C TRP A 180 -0.48 -3.34 -33.52
N LEU A 181 -1.36 -2.35 -33.73
CA LEU A 181 -1.63 -1.74 -35.04
C LEU A 181 -1.22 -0.27 -35.00
N TRP A 182 -0.06 0.04 -35.60
CA TRP A 182 0.49 1.38 -35.80
C TRP A 182 -0.46 2.38 -36.52
N VAL A 183 -1.62 1.94 -37.00
CA VAL A 183 -2.53 2.73 -37.85
C VAL A 183 -3.60 3.49 -37.04
N ILE A 184 -3.83 3.18 -35.76
CA ILE A 184 -5.00 3.71 -35.01
C ILE A 184 -4.61 4.62 -33.83
N CYS A 185 -3.33 4.75 -33.48
CA CYS A 185 -2.89 5.61 -32.39
C CYS A 185 -2.40 6.96 -32.99
N GLY A 186 -3.33 7.92 -33.16
CA GLY A 186 -3.10 9.28 -33.66
C GLY A 186 -3.55 10.34 -32.67
#